data_AF-A0A1C6RYG8-F1
#
_entry.id   AF-A0A1C6RYG8-F1
#
_cell.length_a   1.000
_cell.length_b   1.000
_cell.length_c   1.000
_cell.angle_alpha   90.00
_cell.angle_beta   90.00
_cell.angle_gamma   90.00
#
_symmetry.space_group_name_H-M   'P 1'
#
loop_
_entity.id
_entity.type
_entity.pdbx_description
1 polymer ?
#
loop_
_entity_poly.entity_id
_entity_poly.type
_entity_poly.pdbx_seq_one_letter_code
_entity_poly.pdbx_strand_id
1 'polypeptide(L)' 'MTAPFLSLAQIRNRLILTARAVLRDHRTDADGRCQVCRTPECPVSTAARNVIRAAEDVQAAEEQASPGMGRRLRSKQ' A
#
# COMPACT_ATOMS: atom_id res chain seq x y z
N MET A 1 -11.66 -24.16 -13.26
CA MET A 1 -11.15 -23.75 -11.93
C MET A 1 -11.88 -22.48 -11.51
N THR A 2 -12.59 -22.49 -10.39
CA THR A 2 -13.22 -21.29 -9.81
C THR A 2 -12.19 -20.58 -8.94
N ALA A 3 -11.71 -19.41 -9.36
CA ALA A 3 -10.91 -18.56 -8.49
C ALA A 3 -11.82 -17.97 -7.38
N PRO A 4 -11.38 -17.92 -6.12
CA PRO A 4 -12.15 -17.28 -5.07
C PRO A 4 -12.34 -15.79 -5.39
N PHE A 5 -13.59 -15.32 -5.33
CA PHE A 5 -13.89 -13.89 -5.41
C PHE A 5 -13.33 -13.21 -4.16
N LEU A 6 -12.33 -12.34 -4.35
CA LEU A 6 -11.76 -11.55 -3.27
C LEU A 6 -12.67 -10.35 -2.99
N SER A 7 -12.90 -10.07 -1.72
CA SER A 7 -13.53 -8.80 -1.32
C SER A 7 -12.59 -7.63 -1.64
N LEU A 8 -13.17 -6.44 -1.79
CA LEU A 8 -12.40 -5.23 -2.05
C LEU A 8 -11.33 -4.99 -0.98
N ALA A 9 -11.65 -5.24 0.30
CA ALA A 9 -10.69 -5.17 1.40
C ALA A 9 -9.53 -6.18 1.25
N GLN A 10 -9.82 -7.40 0.80
CA GLN A 10 -8.78 -8.42 0.55
C GLN A 10 -7.87 -8.02 -0.61
N ILE A 11 -8.44 -7.49 -1.69
CA ILE A 11 -7.66 -6.98 -2.83
C ILE A 11 -6.74 -5.84 -2.36
N ARG A 12 -7.27 -4.86 -1.62
CA ARG A 12 -6.47 -3.74 -1.10
C ARG A 12 -5.35 -4.18 -0.17
N ASN A 13 -5.64 -5.05 0.78
CA ASN A 13 -4.63 -5.59 1.69
C ASN A 13 -3.49 -6.25 0.93
N ARG A 14 -3.84 -7.04 -0.10
CA ARG A 14 -2.84 -7.70 -0.95
C ARG A 14 -2.00 -6.70 -1.75
N LEU A 15 -2.62 -5.64 -2.30
CA LEU A 15 -1.91 -4.58 -3.01
C LEU A 15 -0.95 -3.83 -2.08
N ILE A 16 -1.38 -3.46 -0.86
CA ILE A 16 -0.53 -2.78 0.12
C ILE A 16 0.66 -3.66 0.52
N LEU A 17 0.43 -4.95 0.80
CA LEU A 17 1.49 -5.88 1.17
C LEU A 17 2.50 -6.06 0.04
N THR A 18 2.02 -6.17 -1.20
CA THR A 18 2.88 -6.29 -2.39
C THR A 18 3.70 -5.02 -2.59
N ALA A 19 3.07 -3.84 -2.51
CA ALA A 19 3.78 -2.56 -2.64
C ALA A 19 4.85 -2.38 -1.55
N ARG A 20 4.58 -2.78 -0.30
CA ARG A 20 5.57 -2.76 0.78
C ARG A 20 6.74 -3.71 0.53
N ALA A 21 6.49 -4.89 -0.04
CA ALA A 21 7.57 -5.80 -0.45
C ALA A 21 8.45 -5.15 -1.52
N VAL A 22 7.81 -4.60 -2.57
CA VAL A 22 8.51 -3.86 -3.63
C VAL A 22 9.36 -2.71 -3.05
N LEU A 23 8.86 -1.94 -2.10
CA LEU A 23 9.64 -0.86 -1.49
C LEU A 23 10.87 -1.35 -0.72
N ARG A 24 10.79 -2.50 -0.06
CA ARG A 24 11.95 -3.11 0.60
C ARG A 24 12.98 -3.58 -0.43
N ASP A 25 12.52 -4.20 -1.50
CA ASP A 25 13.38 -4.71 -2.56
C ASP A 25 14.02 -3.56 -3.35
N HIS A 26 13.31 -2.45 -3.53
CA HIS A 26 13.77 -1.28 -4.27
C HIS A 26 14.32 -0.17 -3.39
N ARG A 27 14.81 -0.48 -2.18
CA ARG A 27 15.39 0.53 -1.29
C ARG A 27 16.53 1.27 -1.98
N THR A 28 16.66 2.55 -1.63
CA THR A 28 17.76 3.40 -2.08
C THR A 28 19.04 3.00 -1.35
N ASP A 29 20.11 2.82 -2.12
CA ASP A 29 21.45 2.55 -1.63
C ASP A 29 22.13 3.85 -1.15
N ALA A 30 23.32 3.73 -0.54
CA ALA A 30 24.10 4.87 -0.05
C ALA A 30 24.36 5.92 -1.15
N ASP A 31 24.47 5.48 -2.40
CA ASP A 31 24.68 6.34 -3.58
C ASP A 31 23.40 7.03 -4.09
N GLY A 32 22.27 6.94 -3.38
CA GLY A 32 21.02 7.56 -3.80
C GLY A 32 20.30 6.83 -4.96
N ARG A 33 20.79 5.66 -5.35
CA ARG A 33 20.23 4.83 -6.44
C ARG A 33 19.47 3.64 -5.90
N CYS A 34 18.45 3.18 -6.61
CA CYS A 34 17.78 1.94 -6.23
C CYS A 34 18.71 0.73 -6.35
N GLN A 35 18.72 -0.15 -5.36
CA GLN A 35 19.59 -1.34 -5.36
C GLN A 35 19.27 -2.34 -6.50
N VAL A 36 18.01 -2.40 -6.95
CA VAL A 36 17.56 -3.31 -8.03
C VAL A 36 17.68 -2.64 -9.40
N CYS A 37 17.05 -1.48 -9.58
CA CYS A 37 17.00 -0.81 -10.88
C CYS A 37 18.26 -0.02 -11.21
N ARG A 38 19.13 0.26 -10.22
CA ARG A 38 20.33 1.10 -10.33
C ARG A 38 20.11 2.53 -10.85
N THR A 39 18.86 2.96 -10.98
CA THR A 39 18.50 4.33 -11.36
C THR A 39 18.33 5.21 -10.11
N PRO A 40 18.67 6.50 -10.20
CA PRO A 40 18.06 7.50 -9.31
C PRO A 40 16.54 7.52 -9.55
N GLU A 41 15.78 7.93 -8.53
CA GLU A 41 14.31 8.12 -8.63
C GLU A 41 13.56 6.92 -9.24
N CYS A 42 13.80 5.73 -8.70
CA CYS A 42 13.26 4.48 -9.22
C CYS A 42 11.73 4.53 -9.45
N PRO A 43 11.26 4.44 -10.71
CA PRO A 43 9.84 4.50 -11.03
C PRO A 43 9.02 3.40 -10.37
N VAL A 44 9.63 2.24 -10.12
CA VAL A 44 8.99 1.10 -9.44
C VAL A 44 8.73 1.43 -7.96
N SER A 45 9.71 2.04 -7.28
CA SER A 45 9.53 2.51 -5.91
C SER A 45 8.47 3.61 -5.85
N THR A 46 8.47 4.54 -6.81
CA THR A 46 7.43 5.57 -6.93
C THR A 46 6.04 4.96 -7.16
N ALA A 47 5.90 4.00 -8.06
CA ALA A 47 4.63 3.32 -8.32
C ALA A 47 4.12 2.59 -7.07
N ALA A 48 5.00 1.90 -6.33
CA ALA A 48 4.63 1.24 -5.08
C ALA A 48 4.14 2.24 -4.01
N ARG A 49 4.78 3.41 -3.89
CA ARG A 49 4.28 4.49 -3.02
C ARG A 49 2.89 4.98 -3.44
N ASN A 50 2.68 5.17 -4.75
CA ASN A 50 1.40 5.59 -5.29
C ASN A 50 0.28 4.58 -5.01
N VAL A 51 0.56 3.27 -5.09
CA VAL A 51 -0.40 2.22 -4.74
C VAL A 51 -0.80 2.29 -3.27
N ILE A 52 0.16 2.47 -2.36
CA ILE A 52 -0.11 2.60 -0.92
C ILE A 52 -0.99 3.82 -0.67
N ARG A 53 -0.62 4.98 -1.23
CA ARG A 53 -1.38 6.22 -1.10
C ARG A 53 -2.80 6.07 -1.61
N ALA A 54 -2.97 5.53 -2.82
CA ALA A 54 -4.29 5.31 -3.40
C ALA A 54 -5.15 4.35 -2.55
N ALA A 55 -4.56 3.31 -1.98
CA ALA A 55 -5.29 2.39 -1.11
C ALA A 55 -5.75 3.05 0.20
N GLU A 56 -4.92 3.93 0.78
CA GLU A 56 -5.25 4.73 1.97
C GLU A 56 -6.34 5.76 1.68
N ASP A 57 -6.27 6.46 0.54
CA ASP A 57 -7.28 7.44 0.12
C ASP A 57 -8.67 6.80 -0.01
N VAL A 58 -8.75 5.59 -0.58
CA VAL A 58 -10.03 4.89 -0.71
C VAL A 58 -10.56 4.42 0.64
N GLN A 59 -9.70 3.98 1.56
CA GLN A 59 -10.12 3.63 2.93
C GLN A 59 -10.67 4.87 3.65
N ALA A 60 -10.00 6.01 3.53
CA ALA A 60 -10.46 7.27 4.11
C ALA A 60 -11.80 7.72 3.51
N ALA A 61 -12.00 7.53 2.20
CA ALA A 61 -13.26 7.85 1.54
C ALA A 61 -14.43 6.95 2.02
N GLU A 62 -14.18 5.65 2.22
CA GLU A 62 -15.19 4.73 2.76
C GLU A 62 -15.58 5.07 4.21
N GLU A 63 -14.61 5.46 5.03
CA GLU A 63 -14.84 5.86 6.43
C GLU A 63 -15.64 7.17 6.51
N GLN A 64 -15.40 8.10 5.58
CA GLN A 64 -16.17 9.34 5.45
C GLN A 64 -17.58 9.11 4.87
N ALA A 65 -17.75 8.14 3.97
CA ALA A 65 -19.03 7.77 3.39
C ALA A 65 -19.95 6.99 4.36
N SER A 66 -19.40 6.46 5.47
CA SER A 66 -20.14 5.80 6.54
C SER A 66 -20.08 6.60 7.85
N PRO A 67 -20.78 7.75 7.96
CA PRO A 67 -20.78 8.56 9.17
C PRO A 67 -21.60 7.86 10.27
N GLY A 68 -21.00 6.89 10.96
CA GLY A 68 -21.69 6.16 12.03
C GLY A 68 -20.95 5.00 12.71
N MET A 69 -19.81 4.53 12.22
CA MET A 69 -19.17 3.32 12.78
C MET A 69 -17.63 3.43 12.85
N GLY A 70 -17.09 4.52 13.41
CA GLY A 70 -15.64 4.79 13.42
C GLY A 70 -15.07 5.13 14.80
N ARG A 71 -15.56 4.50 15.88
CA ARG A 71 -14.95 4.68 17.22
C ARG A 71 -14.87 3.36 17.98
N ARG A 72 -14.07 2.41 17.48
CA ARG A 72 -13.58 1.30 18.32
C ARG A 72 -12.11 1.02 18.05
N LEU A 73 -11.32 1.23 19.11
CA LEU A 73 -10.09 0.52 19.47
C LEU A 73 -8.76 1.04 18.87
N ARG A 74 -8.35 2.22 19.33
CA ARG A 74 -6.96 2.40 19.84
C ARG A 74 -7.02 2.90 21.27
N SER A 75 -7.25 1.98 22.20
CA SER A 75 -6.92 2.19 23.61
C SER A 75 -5.88 1.15 24.00
N LYS A 76 -4.65 1.66 24.17
CA LYS A 76 -3.63 1.27 25.12
C LYS A 76 -3.28 -0.22 25.24
N GLN A 77 -2.16 -0.58 24.63
CA GLN A 77 -1.09 -1.25 25.38
C GLN A 77 0.04 -0.24 25.57
#